data_AF-C7ZN30-F1
#
_entry.id   AF-C7ZN30-F1
#
_cell.length_a   1.000
_cell.length_b   1.000
_cell.length_c   1.000
_cell.angle_alpha   90.00
_cell.angle_beta   90.00
_cell.angle_gamma   90.00
#
_symmetry.space_group_name_H-M   'P 1'
#
loop_
_entity.id
_entity.type
_entity.pdbx_description
1 polymer ?
#
loop_
_entity_poly.entity_id
_entity_poly.type
_entity_poly.pdbx_seq_one_letter_code
_entity_poly.pdbx_strand_id
1 'polypeptide(L)'
;MKSPIPDYLNRVLENARPIEDGKPASYIETLAKADTSKIAVALAMVDGKLYSAGDDQVEFSIQSISKSFVYALAIEDAGLDRVLEKIGVEPSGDAFNSLSLERGSNRPMNPMINAGAITAHSLIVGPDATLEQRTDRILKALSRLAGRQLHVCEEVYEAEMRNADRNMGIGYMLKAAGIITGDPQEAVKGYIRQCAINVNVRDLAMMAATLCNAGIHPETGETIIPQTSVRQILSVMTTCGMYDAAGDWVSRIGIPAKSGVSGGIIGALPGQMGIAVFSPKLDGRGNSVRGVAICEQLSRDMGLHMMDVSQIAQATLRTSVATIVAGESEPHHANCNREVIIFSLRGVVRFAGSERLTRAITRELGQPNPEDPGSGRSRHACAIVFSFRDVFSFNAVAQRIIQADVYRLLLDGKSVVIIDPSGVLTIDTERAGKKLRIVETETEARNFIGGTGCHTVTKTDEW
;
A
#
# COMPACT_ATOMS: atom_id res chain seq x y z
N MET A 1 8.73 -1.28 29.67
CA MET A 1 8.49 0.04 29.05
C MET A 1 7.26 -0.08 28.15
N LYS A 2 6.32 0.88 28.17
CA LYS A 2 5.19 0.93 27.23
C LYS A 2 5.61 1.70 25.97
N SER A 3 4.98 1.42 24.83
CA SER A 3 5.21 2.23 23.61
C SER A 3 4.78 3.69 23.85
N PRO A 4 5.53 4.69 23.36
CA PRO A 4 5.16 6.09 23.50
C PRO A 4 4.09 6.56 22.50
N ILE A 5 3.73 5.72 21.50
CA ILE A 5 2.79 6.10 20.44
C ILE A 5 1.39 6.45 20.99
N PRO A 6 0.77 5.65 21.90
CA PRO A 6 -0.52 6.02 22.48
C PRO A 6 -0.50 7.35 23.25
N ASP A 7 0.57 7.64 23.99
CA ASP A 7 0.72 8.91 24.72
C ASP A 7 0.80 10.10 23.75
N TYR A 8 1.51 9.91 22.64
CA TYR A 8 1.55 10.89 21.56
C TYR A 8 0.17 11.10 20.92
N LEU A 9 -0.56 10.03 20.60
CA LEU A 9 -1.91 10.13 20.04
C LEU A 9 -2.87 10.88 20.98
N ASN A 10 -2.80 10.63 22.29
CA ASN A 10 -3.57 11.40 23.27
C ASN A 10 -3.21 12.90 23.21
N ARG A 11 -1.92 13.26 23.12
CA ARG A 11 -1.50 14.66 22.97
C ARG A 11 -2.05 15.31 21.69
N VAL A 12 -2.05 14.58 20.57
CA VAL A 12 -2.62 15.06 19.31
C VAL A 12 -4.11 15.34 19.45
N LEU A 13 -4.86 14.46 20.14
CA LEU A 13 -6.27 14.70 20.43
C LEU A 13 -6.47 15.93 21.32
N GLU A 14 -5.71 16.08 22.40
CA GLU A 14 -5.79 17.24 23.29
C GLU A 14 -5.51 18.57 22.56
N ASN A 15 -4.57 18.58 21.61
CA ASN A 15 -4.30 19.75 20.78
C ASN A 15 -5.47 20.08 19.84
N ALA A 16 -6.21 19.08 19.37
CA ALA A 16 -7.34 19.25 18.45
C ALA A 16 -8.66 19.58 19.17
N ARG A 17 -8.82 19.23 20.45
CA ARG A 17 -10.05 19.46 21.23
C ARG A 17 -10.51 20.93 21.24
N PRO A 18 -9.65 21.95 21.40
CA PRO A 18 -10.08 23.35 21.43
C PRO A 18 -10.63 23.88 20.10
N ILE A 19 -10.45 23.16 18.99
CA ILE A 19 -10.97 23.57 17.68
C ILE A 19 -12.47 23.31 17.65
N GLU A 20 -13.28 24.36 17.72
CA GLU A 20 -14.75 24.28 17.80
C GLU A 20 -15.48 24.61 16.49
N ASP A 21 -14.73 24.96 15.44
CA ASP A 21 -15.26 25.31 14.11
C ASP A 21 -16.03 24.16 13.45
N GLY A 22 -16.85 24.53 12.46
CA GLY A 22 -17.62 23.58 11.67
C GLY A 22 -18.94 23.15 12.31
N LYS A 23 -19.68 22.30 11.59
CA LYS A 23 -21.00 21.78 12.02
C LYS A 23 -21.18 20.34 11.53
N PRO A 24 -21.98 19.49 12.21
CA PRO A 24 -22.35 18.19 11.68
C PRO A 24 -23.09 18.30 10.34
N ALA A 25 -23.10 17.22 9.57
CA ALA A 25 -23.90 17.13 8.36
C ALA A 25 -25.40 17.28 8.68
N SER A 26 -26.06 18.30 8.10
CA SER A 26 -27.45 18.64 8.45
C SER A 26 -28.51 17.97 7.59
N TYR A 27 -28.13 17.38 6.45
CA TYR A 27 -29.08 16.80 5.48
C TYR A 27 -29.46 15.34 5.77
N ILE A 28 -28.75 14.68 6.70
CA ILE A 28 -29.10 13.37 7.25
C ILE A 28 -29.42 13.58 8.72
N GLU A 29 -30.67 13.32 9.12
CA GLU A 29 -31.18 13.64 10.45
C GLU A 29 -30.36 13.00 11.59
N THR A 30 -29.92 11.75 11.41
CA THR A 30 -29.10 11.02 12.39
C THR A 30 -27.73 11.66 12.58
N LEU A 31 -27.11 12.13 11.49
CA LEU A 31 -25.80 12.81 11.55
C LEU A 31 -25.91 14.22 12.12
N ALA A 32 -27.02 14.92 11.87
CA ALA A 32 -27.28 16.25 12.40
C ALA A 32 -27.34 16.27 13.94
N LYS A 33 -27.71 15.13 14.55
CA LYS A 33 -27.82 14.93 16.00
C LYS A 33 -26.58 14.25 16.61
N ALA A 34 -25.51 14.06 15.84
CA ALA A 34 -24.30 13.40 16.33
C ALA A 34 -23.66 14.17 17.50
N ASP A 35 -23.12 13.42 18.47
CA ASP A 35 -22.39 14.00 19.61
C ASP A 35 -21.07 14.62 19.15
N THR A 36 -21.03 15.95 19.08
CA THR A 36 -19.88 16.70 18.59
C THR A 36 -18.68 16.73 19.54
N SER A 37 -18.83 16.21 20.76
CA SER A 37 -17.71 16.08 21.70
C SER A 37 -16.74 14.94 21.32
N LYS A 38 -17.21 14.00 20.49
CA LYS A 38 -16.47 12.80 20.10
C LYS A 38 -15.26 13.11 19.24
N ILE A 39 -14.13 12.50 19.60
CA ILE A 39 -12.87 12.61 18.87
C ILE A 39 -12.05 11.33 19.05
N ALA A 40 -11.54 10.77 17.96
CA ALA A 40 -10.70 9.57 18.01
C ALA A 40 -9.66 9.54 16.89
N VAL A 41 -8.59 8.80 17.13
CA VAL A 41 -7.53 8.51 16.16
C VAL A 41 -7.04 7.07 16.33
N ALA A 42 -6.73 6.42 15.22
CA ALA A 42 -6.10 5.12 15.18
C ALA A 42 -5.04 5.04 14.07
N LEU A 43 -3.94 4.33 14.36
CA LEU A 43 -2.85 3.99 13.45
C LEU A 43 -2.74 2.47 13.41
N ALA A 44 -2.84 1.88 12.22
CA ALA A 44 -2.59 0.46 11.99
C ALA A 44 -1.35 0.28 11.12
N MET A 45 -0.36 -0.40 11.65
CA MET A 45 0.88 -0.71 10.95
C MET A 45 0.67 -1.84 9.95
N VAL A 46 1.51 -1.92 8.92
CA VAL A 46 1.46 -3.00 7.91
C VAL A 46 1.80 -4.39 8.47
N ASP A 47 2.33 -4.46 9.69
CA ASP A 47 2.59 -5.70 10.43
C ASP A 47 1.42 -6.11 11.37
N GLY A 48 0.29 -5.40 11.31
CA GLY A 48 -0.89 -5.67 12.12
C GLY A 48 -0.92 -4.93 13.46
N LYS A 49 0.14 -4.20 13.84
CA LYS A 49 0.11 -3.47 15.10
C LYS A 49 -0.85 -2.29 15.05
N LEU A 50 -1.85 -2.28 15.94
CA LEU A 50 -2.81 -1.20 16.09
C LEU A 50 -2.52 -0.33 17.33
N TYR A 51 -2.51 0.99 17.14
CA TYR A 51 -2.48 2.02 18.18
C TYR A 51 -3.70 2.92 18.03
N SER A 52 -4.34 3.32 19.13
CA SER A 52 -5.49 4.22 19.07
C SER A 52 -5.67 5.00 20.37
N ALA A 53 -6.42 6.10 20.29
CA ALA A 53 -6.73 6.99 21.40
C ALA A 53 -8.09 7.68 21.20
N GLY A 54 -8.67 8.19 22.29
CA GLY A 54 -9.96 8.88 22.29
C GLY A 54 -11.16 7.94 22.27
N ASP A 55 -12.25 8.37 21.64
CA ASP A 55 -13.50 7.63 21.49
C ASP A 55 -13.40 6.52 20.41
N ASP A 56 -12.37 5.68 20.49
CA ASP A 56 -11.90 4.81 19.39
C ASP A 56 -12.79 3.60 19.08
N GLN A 57 -13.80 3.33 19.90
CA GLN A 57 -14.81 2.29 19.74
C GLN A 57 -16.18 2.86 19.31
N VAL A 58 -16.34 4.18 19.22
CA VAL A 58 -17.60 4.78 18.78
C VAL A 58 -17.82 4.44 17.31
N GLU A 59 -18.95 3.79 17.04
CA GLU A 59 -19.36 3.48 15.67
C GLU A 59 -20.03 4.69 15.00
N PHE A 60 -19.79 4.84 13.72
CA PHE A 60 -20.41 5.81 12.83
C PHE A 60 -20.54 5.22 11.43
N SER A 61 -21.45 5.76 10.63
CA SER A 61 -21.60 5.33 9.24
C SER A 61 -20.37 5.69 8.41
N ILE A 62 -19.84 4.73 7.64
CA ILE A 62 -18.61 4.88 6.85
C ILE A 62 -18.73 5.96 5.76
N GLN A 63 -19.93 6.20 5.25
CA GLN A 63 -20.22 7.24 4.28
C GLN A 63 -19.29 7.14 3.05
N SER A 64 -18.86 8.29 2.51
CA SER A 64 -18.01 8.36 1.32
C SER A 64 -16.63 7.71 1.45
N ILE A 65 -16.21 7.29 2.65
CA ILE A 65 -14.99 6.48 2.83
C ILE A 65 -15.13 5.13 2.12
N SER A 66 -16.35 4.58 2.07
CA SER A 66 -16.65 3.31 1.39
C SER A 66 -16.33 3.33 -0.10
N LYS A 67 -16.33 4.51 -0.75
CA LYS A 67 -16.10 4.66 -2.19
C LYS A 67 -14.76 4.08 -2.63
N SER A 68 -13.71 4.29 -1.84
CA SER A 68 -12.37 3.77 -2.13
C SER A 68 -12.36 2.25 -2.19
N PHE A 69 -13.04 1.61 -1.23
CA PHE A 69 -13.09 0.16 -1.14
C PHE A 69 -14.03 -0.46 -2.18
N VAL A 70 -15.20 0.15 -2.43
CA VAL A 70 -16.13 -0.37 -3.45
C VAL A 70 -15.59 -0.15 -4.87
N TYR A 71 -14.80 0.89 -5.11
CA TYR A 71 -14.04 1.01 -6.36
C TYR A 71 -13.04 -0.14 -6.53
N ALA A 72 -12.39 -0.59 -5.44
CA ALA A 72 -11.52 -1.77 -5.46
C ALA A 72 -12.29 -3.03 -5.92
N LEU A 73 -13.46 -3.24 -5.33
CA LEU A 73 -14.32 -4.39 -5.63
C LEU A 73 -14.85 -4.33 -7.06
N ALA A 74 -15.17 -3.15 -7.57
CA ALA A 74 -15.59 -2.98 -8.96
C ALA A 74 -14.46 -3.36 -9.93
N ILE A 75 -13.20 -3.00 -9.63
CA ILE A 75 -12.04 -3.42 -10.42
C ILE A 75 -11.84 -4.94 -10.34
N GLU A 76 -12.04 -5.54 -9.16
CA GLU A 76 -11.91 -6.98 -8.96
C GLU A 76 -12.97 -7.77 -9.75
N ASP A 77 -14.24 -7.35 -9.65
CA ASP A 77 -15.36 -8.07 -10.24
C ASP A 77 -15.50 -7.81 -11.77
N ALA A 78 -15.19 -6.59 -12.24
CA ALA A 78 -15.39 -6.20 -13.64
C ALA A 78 -14.11 -6.05 -14.47
N GLY A 79 -12.93 -5.99 -13.83
CA GLY A 79 -11.65 -5.67 -14.47
C GLY A 79 -11.41 -4.17 -14.62
N LEU A 80 -10.14 -3.75 -14.52
CA LEU A 80 -9.76 -2.32 -14.54
C LEU A 80 -10.19 -1.62 -15.85
N ASP A 81 -9.96 -2.24 -17.01
CA ASP A 81 -10.25 -1.61 -18.31
C ASP A 81 -11.74 -1.28 -18.44
N ARG A 82 -12.62 -2.23 -18.09
CA ARG A 82 -14.07 -2.04 -18.10
C ARG A 82 -14.55 -0.99 -17.10
N VAL A 83 -13.90 -0.90 -15.95
CA VAL A 83 -14.17 0.17 -14.98
C VAL A 83 -13.78 1.53 -15.56
N LEU A 84 -12.63 1.64 -16.24
CA LEU A 84 -12.15 2.90 -16.82
C LEU A 84 -12.95 3.37 -18.05
N GLU A 85 -13.61 2.45 -18.76
CA GLU A 85 -14.63 2.80 -19.77
C GLU A 85 -15.82 3.55 -19.15
N LYS A 86 -16.14 3.26 -17.89
CA LYS A 86 -17.34 3.75 -17.19
C LYS A 86 -17.06 4.86 -16.19
N ILE A 87 -15.83 4.99 -15.71
CA ILE A 87 -15.43 5.91 -14.64
C ILE A 87 -14.06 6.49 -14.97
N GLY A 88 -13.93 7.82 -14.94
CA GLY A 88 -12.64 8.50 -15.09
C GLY A 88 -11.75 8.40 -13.85
N VAL A 89 -10.64 9.13 -13.87
CA VAL A 89 -9.66 9.20 -12.77
C VAL A 89 -9.23 10.63 -12.43
N GLU A 90 -9.84 11.61 -13.09
CA GLU A 90 -9.45 13.01 -13.00
C GLU A 90 -10.21 13.70 -11.86
N PRO A 91 -9.57 14.65 -11.15
CA PRO A 91 -10.27 15.45 -10.17
C PRO A 91 -11.40 16.23 -10.84
N SER A 92 -12.57 16.27 -10.21
CA SER A 92 -13.63 17.18 -10.62
C SER A 92 -13.31 18.55 -10.04
N GLY A 93 -13.08 19.57 -10.89
CA GLY A 93 -12.94 20.96 -10.44
C GLY A 93 -14.25 21.56 -9.92
N ASP A 94 -15.35 20.82 -10.02
CA ASP A 94 -16.64 21.17 -9.47
C ASP A 94 -16.80 20.61 -8.05
N ALA A 95 -17.52 21.35 -7.20
CA ALA A 95 -17.89 20.89 -5.86
C ALA A 95 -18.48 19.46 -5.93
N PHE A 96 -18.28 18.65 -4.89
CA PHE A 96 -18.78 17.26 -4.82
C PHE A 96 -20.30 17.13 -5.08
N ASN A 97 -21.02 18.25 -4.97
CA ASN A 97 -22.45 18.38 -5.20
C ASN A 97 -22.88 18.72 -6.65
N SER A 98 -21.95 18.93 -7.57
CA SER A 98 -22.26 19.18 -8.97
C SER A 98 -22.87 17.96 -9.67
N LEU A 99 -23.71 18.21 -10.66
CA LEU A 99 -24.23 17.23 -11.61
C LEU A 99 -23.40 17.35 -12.90
N SER A 100 -22.13 16.95 -12.85
CA SER A 100 -21.25 17.02 -14.02
C SER A 100 -20.72 15.65 -14.43
N LEU A 101 -20.67 15.45 -15.75
CA LEU A 101 -20.05 14.33 -16.44
C LEU A 101 -18.92 14.86 -17.32
N GLU A 102 -17.90 14.03 -17.58
CA GLU A 102 -16.81 14.41 -18.47
C GLU A 102 -17.35 14.72 -19.87
N ARG A 103 -16.94 15.86 -20.45
CA ARG A 103 -17.40 16.28 -21.77
C ARG A 103 -16.94 15.27 -22.83
N GLY A 104 -17.88 14.80 -23.65
CA GLY A 104 -17.63 13.85 -24.74
C GLY A 104 -17.84 12.40 -24.33
N SER A 105 -17.12 11.91 -23.33
CA SER A 105 -17.24 10.52 -22.84
C SER A 105 -18.49 10.30 -21.98
N ASN A 106 -19.04 11.35 -21.37
CA ASN A 106 -20.17 11.33 -20.43
C ASN A 106 -19.96 10.41 -19.21
N ARG A 107 -18.72 9.97 -18.93
CA ARG A 107 -18.42 9.20 -17.72
C ARG A 107 -18.25 10.13 -16.52
N PRO A 108 -18.60 9.70 -15.30
CA PRO A 108 -18.22 10.42 -14.09
C PRO A 108 -16.71 10.62 -14.01
N MET A 109 -16.28 11.79 -13.52
CA MET A 109 -14.87 12.22 -13.52
C MET A 109 -13.94 11.28 -12.75
N ASN A 110 -14.39 10.74 -11.62
CA ASN A 110 -13.62 9.82 -10.77
C ASN A 110 -14.56 9.01 -9.84
N PRO A 111 -14.09 7.91 -9.23
CA PRO A 111 -14.89 7.11 -8.28
C PRO A 111 -15.12 7.76 -6.91
N MET A 112 -14.46 8.89 -6.58
CA MET A 112 -14.57 9.54 -5.26
C MET A 112 -15.77 10.50 -5.17
N ILE A 113 -16.33 10.91 -6.30
CA ILE A 113 -17.62 11.63 -6.39
C ILE A 113 -18.80 10.66 -6.43
N ASN A 114 -20.00 11.14 -6.10
CA ASN A 114 -21.20 10.29 -5.99
C ASN A 114 -21.53 9.59 -7.32
N ALA A 115 -21.42 10.28 -8.45
CA ALA A 115 -21.70 9.70 -9.77
C ALA A 115 -20.77 8.52 -10.09
N GLY A 116 -19.47 8.64 -9.77
CA GLY A 116 -18.52 7.54 -9.91
C GLY A 116 -18.78 6.42 -8.93
N ALA A 117 -19.14 6.73 -7.69
CA ALA A 117 -19.45 5.73 -6.67
C ALA A 117 -20.71 4.90 -6.98
N ILE A 118 -21.79 5.55 -7.44
CA ILE A 118 -23.01 4.86 -7.88
C ILE A 118 -22.70 3.99 -9.11
N THR A 119 -21.87 4.49 -10.04
CA THR A 119 -21.39 3.69 -11.17
C THR A 119 -20.58 2.48 -10.70
N ALA A 120 -19.62 2.67 -9.80
CA ALA A 120 -18.81 1.58 -9.24
C ALA A 120 -19.68 0.53 -8.56
N HIS A 121 -20.66 0.95 -7.76
CA HIS A 121 -21.63 0.05 -7.14
C HIS A 121 -22.39 -0.80 -8.19
N SER A 122 -22.80 -0.19 -9.31
CA SER A 122 -23.51 -0.90 -10.38
C SER A 122 -22.67 -1.96 -11.10
N LEU A 123 -21.34 -1.93 -10.96
CA LEU A 123 -20.41 -2.87 -11.57
C LEU A 123 -20.09 -4.08 -10.67
N ILE A 124 -20.52 -4.06 -9.40
CA ILE A 124 -20.27 -5.13 -8.42
C ILE A 124 -21.06 -6.40 -8.79
N VAL A 125 -20.42 -7.56 -8.62
CA VAL A 125 -20.86 -8.93 -8.99
C VAL A 125 -21.07 -9.14 -10.49
N GLY A 126 -21.83 -8.27 -11.15
CA GLY A 126 -22.15 -8.39 -12.56
C GLY A 126 -23.37 -7.56 -12.97
N PRO A 127 -23.68 -7.51 -14.28
CA PRO A 127 -24.78 -6.70 -14.82
C PRO A 127 -26.16 -7.10 -14.27
N ASP A 128 -26.40 -8.41 -14.13
CA ASP A 128 -27.70 -8.96 -13.73
C ASP A 128 -27.84 -9.18 -12.21
N ALA A 129 -26.86 -8.73 -11.43
CA ALA A 129 -26.86 -8.89 -9.97
C ALA A 129 -27.96 -8.03 -9.32
N THR A 130 -28.62 -8.61 -8.32
CA THR A 130 -29.62 -7.90 -7.51
C THR A 130 -28.94 -6.93 -6.53
N LEU A 131 -29.72 -5.97 -6.01
CA LEU A 131 -29.30 -5.09 -4.92
C LEU A 131 -28.76 -5.86 -3.71
N GLU A 132 -29.44 -6.93 -3.33
CA GLU A 132 -29.07 -7.75 -2.17
C GLU A 132 -27.71 -8.44 -2.40
N GLN A 133 -27.50 -9.02 -3.58
CA GLN A 133 -26.22 -9.67 -3.93
C GLN A 133 -25.06 -8.68 -3.91
N ARG A 134 -25.25 -7.47 -4.46
CA ARG A 134 -24.23 -6.41 -4.42
C ARG A 134 -23.95 -5.94 -3.00
N THR A 135 -25.00 -5.74 -2.21
CA THR A 135 -24.90 -5.30 -0.81
C THR A 135 -24.17 -6.34 0.04
N ASP A 136 -24.50 -7.62 -0.10
CA ASP A 136 -23.85 -8.73 0.61
C ASP A 136 -22.36 -8.86 0.23
N ARG A 137 -22.03 -8.78 -1.07
CA ARG A 137 -20.64 -8.79 -1.55
C ARG A 137 -19.82 -7.66 -0.94
N ILE A 138 -20.37 -6.44 -0.90
CA ILE A 138 -19.72 -5.27 -0.30
C ILE A 138 -19.55 -5.47 1.20
N LEU A 139 -20.62 -5.85 1.92
CA LEU A 139 -20.59 -6.00 3.37
C LEU A 139 -19.57 -7.07 3.80
N LYS A 140 -19.53 -8.22 3.12
CA LYS A 140 -18.54 -9.28 3.37
C LYS A 140 -17.12 -8.80 3.12
N ALA A 141 -16.88 -8.07 2.04
CA ALA A 141 -15.55 -7.55 1.74
C ALA A 141 -15.09 -6.50 2.75
N LEU A 142 -15.95 -5.54 3.11
CA LEU A 142 -15.60 -4.54 4.12
C LEU A 142 -15.40 -5.18 5.50
N SER A 143 -16.18 -6.22 5.82
CA SER A 143 -15.99 -7.01 7.05
C SER A 143 -14.64 -7.73 7.08
N ARG A 144 -14.21 -8.33 5.96
CA ARG A 144 -12.87 -8.91 5.82
C ARG A 144 -11.78 -7.87 6.01
N LEU A 145 -11.93 -6.68 5.41
CA LEU A 145 -10.96 -5.58 5.56
C LEU A 145 -10.88 -5.02 6.98
N ALA A 146 -12.00 -5.04 7.73
CA ALA A 146 -12.06 -4.57 9.11
C ALA A 146 -11.62 -5.64 10.13
N GLY A 147 -11.52 -6.91 9.72
CA GLY A 147 -11.23 -8.03 10.62
C GLY A 147 -12.40 -8.43 11.52
N ARG A 148 -13.62 -7.92 11.28
CA ARG A 148 -14.83 -8.25 12.03
C ARG A 148 -16.08 -8.13 11.16
N GLN A 149 -17.17 -8.76 11.58
CA GLN A 149 -18.47 -8.58 10.93
C GLN A 149 -18.96 -7.13 11.11
N LEU A 150 -19.22 -6.46 9.99
CA LEU A 150 -19.86 -5.14 9.94
C LEU A 150 -21.36 -5.28 9.64
N HIS A 151 -22.11 -4.22 9.89
CA HIS A 151 -23.56 -4.17 9.69
C HIS A 151 -23.98 -2.83 9.08
N VAL A 152 -25.11 -2.85 8.36
CA VAL A 152 -25.75 -1.63 7.85
C VAL A 152 -26.57 -0.99 8.97
N CYS A 153 -26.39 0.31 9.19
CA CYS A 153 -27.23 1.09 10.07
C CYS A 153 -28.52 1.48 9.34
N GLU A 154 -29.60 0.74 9.59
CA GLU A 154 -30.90 0.98 8.95
C GLU A 154 -31.44 2.39 9.26
N GLU A 155 -31.16 2.93 10.45
CA GLU A 155 -31.58 4.30 10.82
C GLU A 155 -30.95 5.36 9.91
N VAL A 156 -29.64 5.23 9.63
CA VAL A 156 -28.92 6.13 8.71
C VAL A 156 -29.39 5.91 7.27
N TYR A 157 -29.56 4.65 6.85
CA TYR A 157 -30.07 4.31 5.52
C TYR A 157 -31.43 4.96 5.26
N GLU A 158 -32.39 4.75 6.16
CA GLU A 158 -33.74 5.32 6.03
C GLU A 158 -33.73 6.85 6.10
N ALA A 159 -32.88 7.45 6.93
CA ALA A 159 -32.73 8.90 7.01
C ALA A 159 -32.17 9.51 5.72
N GLU A 160 -31.19 8.86 5.10
CA GLU A 160 -30.60 9.32 3.84
C GLU A 160 -31.54 9.07 2.64
N MET A 161 -32.28 7.95 2.64
CA MET A 161 -33.29 7.64 1.62
C MET A 161 -34.41 8.69 1.55
N ARG A 162 -34.82 9.28 2.67
CA ARG A 162 -35.82 10.38 2.70
C ARG A 162 -35.39 11.63 1.92
N ASN A 163 -34.08 11.84 1.74
CA ASN A 163 -33.49 13.01 1.06
C ASN A 163 -32.64 12.61 -0.16
N ALA A 164 -32.92 11.44 -0.78
CA ALA A 164 -32.09 10.85 -1.82
C ALA A 164 -32.27 11.46 -3.22
N ASP A 165 -33.13 12.47 -3.41
CA ASP A 165 -33.51 13.04 -4.71
C ASP A 165 -32.31 13.38 -5.59
N ARG A 166 -31.26 13.96 -5.00
CA ARG A 166 -30.03 14.29 -5.75
C ARG A 166 -29.34 13.04 -6.28
N ASN A 167 -29.14 12.03 -5.45
CA ASN A 167 -28.50 10.78 -5.87
C ASN A 167 -29.40 10.04 -6.88
N MET A 168 -30.73 10.11 -6.74
CA MET A 168 -31.67 9.60 -7.73
C MET A 168 -31.51 10.31 -9.08
N GLY A 169 -31.43 11.64 -9.08
CA GLY A 169 -31.14 12.44 -10.28
C GLY A 169 -29.82 12.03 -10.95
N ILE A 170 -28.77 11.80 -10.16
CA ILE A 170 -27.48 11.27 -10.66
C ILE A 170 -27.68 9.89 -11.30
N GLY A 171 -28.41 8.98 -10.64
CA GLY A 171 -28.69 7.65 -11.17
C GLY A 171 -29.37 7.70 -12.55
N TYR A 172 -30.43 8.52 -12.69
CA TYR A 172 -31.13 8.70 -13.96
C TYR A 172 -30.25 9.37 -15.02
N MET A 173 -29.43 10.35 -14.64
CA MET A 173 -28.46 10.98 -15.54
C MET A 173 -27.46 9.95 -16.08
N LEU A 174 -26.91 9.08 -15.22
CA LEU A 174 -25.98 8.02 -15.60
C LEU A 174 -26.65 6.97 -16.50
N LYS A 175 -27.93 6.66 -16.26
CA LYS A 175 -28.73 5.79 -17.13
C LYS A 175 -28.94 6.41 -18.51
N ALA A 176 -29.32 7.69 -18.57
CA ALA A 176 -29.51 8.43 -19.82
C ALA A 176 -28.19 8.53 -20.63
N ALA A 177 -27.05 8.63 -19.95
CA ALA A 177 -25.72 8.61 -20.56
C ALA A 177 -25.23 7.21 -21.00
N GLY A 178 -25.99 6.13 -20.74
CA GLY A 178 -25.60 4.75 -21.04
C GLY A 178 -24.51 4.17 -20.12
N ILE A 179 -24.14 4.88 -19.05
CA ILE A 179 -23.15 4.43 -18.07
C ILE A 179 -23.73 3.31 -17.21
N ILE A 180 -24.96 3.48 -16.69
CA ILE A 180 -25.67 2.43 -15.96
C ILE A 180 -26.67 1.75 -16.89
N THR A 181 -26.63 0.42 -16.96
CA THR A 181 -27.54 -0.37 -17.81
C THR A 181 -28.73 -0.96 -17.04
N GLY A 182 -28.63 -1.13 -15.71
CA GLY A 182 -29.72 -1.61 -14.84
C GLY A 182 -30.72 -0.53 -14.42
N ASP A 183 -31.49 -0.80 -13.37
CA ASP A 183 -32.38 0.19 -12.73
C ASP A 183 -31.53 1.21 -11.93
N PRO A 184 -31.58 2.51 -12.28
CA PRO A 184 -30.85 3.54 -11.53
C PRO A 184 -31.28 3.65 -10.06
N GLN A 185 -32.55 3.34 -9.72
CA GLN A 185 -33.01 3.39 -8.34
C GLN A 185 -32.33 2.34 -7.47
N GLU A 186 -32.18 1.12 -7.98
CA GLU A 186 -31.49 0.03 -7.28
C GLU A 186 -30.01 0.37 -7.07
N ALA A 187 -29.33 0.95 -8.07
CA ALA A 187 -27.94 1.38 -7.91
C ALA A 187 -27.80 2.45 -6.81
N VAL A 188 -28.74 3.40 -6.73
CA VAL A 188 -28.74 4.45 -5.71
C VAL A 188 -29.06 3.90 -4.32
N LYS A 189 -30.07 3.06 -4.18
CA LYS A 189 -30.40 2.39 -2.90
C LYS A 189 -29.20 1.61 -2.37
N GLY A 190 -28.54 0.85 -3.24
CA GLY A 190 -27.37 0.04 -2.87
C GLY A 190 -26.18 0.91 -2.45
N TYR A 191 -25.94 2.02 -3.16
CA TYR A 191 -24.93 3.00 -2.77
C TYR A 191 -25.21 3.63 -1.39
N ILE A 192 -26.48 3.95 -1.07
CA ILE A 192 -26.85 4.50 0.24
C ILE A 192 -26.70 3.43 1.34
N ARG A 193 -27.09 2.17 1.09
CA ARG A 193 -26.84 1.05 2.03
C ARG A 193 -25.35 0.87 2.31
N GLN A 194 -24.51 0.97 1.29
CA GLN A 194 -23.05 0.96 1.43
C GLN A 194 -22.55 2.12 2.32
N CYS A 195 -23.09 3.33 2.15
CA CYS A 195 -22.71 4.50 2.95
C CYS A 195 -23.13 4.36 4.43
N ALA A 196 -24.20 3.61 4.69
CA ALA A 196 -24.75 3.36 6.02
C ALA A 196 -24.05 2.23 6.79
N ILE A 197 -22.99 1.59 6.27
CA ILE A 197 -22.25 0.55 7.01
C ILE A 197 -21.55 1.18 8.22
N ASN A 198 -21.76 0.61 9.41
CA ASN A 198 -21.13 1.09 10.64
C ASN A 198 -19.69 0.61 10.77
N VAL A 199 -18.81 1.53 11.18
CA VAL A 199 -17.40 1.31 11.46
C VAL A 199 -16.97 2.19 12.63
N ASN A 200 -15.85 1.85 13.28
CA ASN A 200 -15.12 2.76 14.16
C ASN A 200 -13.73 3.08 13.57
N VAL A 201 -12.95 3.93 14.23
CA VAL A 201 -11.61 4.31 13.73
C VAL A 201 -10.63 3.14 13.68
N ARG A 202 -10.80 2.12 14.54
CA ARG A 202 -9.93 0.94 14.53
C ARG A 202 -10.15 0.11 13.28
N ASP A 203 -11.41 -0.11 12.90
CA ASP A 203 -11.78 -0.78 11.65
C ASP A 203 -11.17 -0.03 10.46
N LEU A 204 -11.43 1.27 10.38
CA LEU A 204 -10.96 2.11 9.29
C LEU A 204 -9.44 2.15 9.17
N ALA A 205 -8.71 2.17 10.29
CA ALA A 205 -7.26 2.11 10.29
C ALA A 205 -6.77 0.77 9.72
N MET A 206 -7.36 -0.36 10.12
CA MET A 206 -7.00 -1.68 9.59
C MET A 206 -7.33 -1.84 8.10
N MET A 207 -8.50 -1.35 7.68
CA MET A 207 -8.91 -1.32 6.28
C MET A 207 -7.93 -0.48 5.44
N ALA A 208 -7.51 0.69 5.94
CA ALA A 208 -6.50 1.52 5.29
C ALA A 208 -5.12 0.86 5.28
N ALA A 209 -4.72 0.18 6.36
CA ALA A 209 -3.45 -0.53 6.44
C ALA A 209 -3.38 -1.70 5.45
N THR A 210 -4.52 -2.33 5.14
CA THR A 210 -4.61 -3.31 4.05
C THR A 210 -4.25 -2.68 2.69
N LEU A 211 -4.71 -1.45 2.41
CA LEU A 211 -4.27 -0.71 1.21
C LEU A 211 -2.77 -0.39 1.26
N CYS A 212 -2.25 -0.01 2.44
CA CYS A 212 -0.82 0.26 2.61
C CYS A 212 0.06 -0.97 2.42
N ASN A 213 -0.48 -2.15 2.74
CA ASN A 213 0.21 -3.44 2.65
C ASN A 213 -0.08 -4.17 1.33
N ALA A 214 -0.18 -3.43 0.22
CA ALA A 214 -0.40 -3.98 -1.12
C ALA A 214 -1.67 -4.85 -1.25
N GLY A 215 -2.66 -4.63 -0.39
CA GLY A 215 -3.94 -5.34 -0.39
C GLY A 215 -3.96 -6.61 0.45
N ILE A 216 -2.90 -6.86 1.21
CA ILE A 216 -2.76 -7.96 2.15
C ILE A 216 -3.20 -7.48 3.54
N HIS A 217 -4.18 -8.13 4.13
CA HIS A 217 -4.66 -7.78 5.46
C HIS A 217 -3.52 -7.96 6.49
N PRO A 218 -3.14 -6.92 7.25
CA PRO A 218 -1.96 -6.95 8.10
C PRO A 218 -1.95 -8.07 9.16
N GLU A 219 -3.11 -8.37 9.76
CA GLU A 219 -3.20 -9.41 10.80
C GLU A 219 -3.37 -10.84 10.26
N THR A 220 -4.16 -11.04 9.20
CA THR A 220 -4.52 -12.38 8.71
C THR A 220 -3.60 -12.87 7.60
N GLY A 221 -2.84 -11.98 6.95
CA GLY A 221 -2.04 -12.29 5.76
C GLY A 221 -2.86 -12.59 4.50
N GLU A 222 -4.19 -12.46 4.57
CA GLU A 222 -5.08 -12.69 3.44
C GLU A 222 -4.90 -11.59 2.38
N THR A 223 -4.71 -11.97 1.12
CA THR A 223 -4.79 -11.01 0.01
C THR A 223 -6.26 -10.72 -0.29
N ILE A 224 -6.75 -9.56 0.14
CA ILE A 224 -8.14 -9.14 -0.05
C ILE A 224 -8.29 -8.30 -1.32
N ILE A 225 -7.30 -7.46 -1.65
CA ILE A 225 -7.32 -6.61 -2.84
C ILE A 225 -6.06 -6.88 -3.67
N PRO A 226 -6.15 -7.10 -4.99
CA PRO A 226 -4.96 -7.23 -5.82
C PRO A 226 -4.07 -5.97 -5.77
N GLN A 227 -2.75 -6.16 -5.72
CA GLN A 227 -1.78 -5.06 -5.63
C GLN A 227 -1.93 -4.00 -6.75
N THR A 228 -2.29 -4.43 -7.96
CA THR A 228 -2.54 -3.53 -9.10
C THR A 228 -3.73 -2.61 -8.85
N SER A 229 -4.82 -3.14 -8.29
CA SER A 229 -6.00 -2.38 -7.87
C SER A 229 -5.66 -1.43 -6.73
N VAL A 230 -4.88 -1.87 -5.75
CA VAL A 230 -4.41 -1.01 -4.64
C VAL A 230 -3.67 0.21 -5.15
N ARG A 231 -2.75 0.04 -6.11
CA ARG A 231 -2.06 1.17 -6.73
C ARG A 231 -3.05 2.16 -7.34
N GLN A 232 -4.03 1.66 -8.10
CA GLN A 232 -5.05 2.50 -8.73
C GLN A 232 -5.89 3.27 -7.71
N ILE A 233 -6.32 2.60 -6.62
CA ILE A 233 -7.12 3.22 -5.56
C ILE A 233 -6.34 4.32 -4.87
N LEU A 234 -5.09 4.05 -4.47
CA LEU A 234 -4.24 5.03 -3.81
C LEU A 234 -3.98 6.24 -4.71
N SER A 235 -3.75 6.04 -6.01
CA SER A 235 -3.59 7.14 -6.97
C SER A 235 -4.81 8.06 -7.00
N VAL A 236 -6.01 7.49 -7.08
CA VAL A 236 -7.25 8.30 -7.11
C VAL A 236 -7.57 8.90 -5.73
N MET A 237 -7.27 8.21 -4.62
CA MET A 237 -7.40 8.78 -3.27
C MET A 237 -6.51 10.01 -3.10
N THR A 238 -5.28 9.97 -3.63
CA THR A 238 -4.36 11.12 -3.62
C THR A 238 -4.93 12.33 -4.35
N THR A 239 -5.48 12.14 -5.55
CA THR A 239 -5.89 13.27 -6.41
C THR A 239 -7.34 13.71 -6.22
N CYS A 240 -8.21 12.83 -5.75
CA CYS A 240 -9.66 13.05 -5.72
C CYS A 240 -10.30 12.84 -4.33
N GLY A 241 -9.58 12.27 -3.36
CA GLY A 241 -10.17 11.76 -2.13
C GLY A 241 -10.65 12.83 -1.13
N MET A 242 -10.04 14.02 -1.18
CA MET A 242 -10.35 15.16 -0.31
C MET A 242 -11.12 16.28 -1.03
N TYR A 243 -11.79 15.93 -2.14
CA TYR A 243 -12.62 16.85 -2.93
C TYR A 243 -11.84 18.10 -3.36
N ASP A 244 -12.45 19.28 -3.20
CA ASP A 244 -11.87 20.59 -3.53
C ASP A 244 -10.61 20.93 -2.70
N ALA A 245 -10.30 20.14 -1.66
CA ALA A 245 -9.10 20.29 -0.84
C ALA A 245 -7.95 19.36 -1.26
N ALA A 246 -8.08 18.54 -2.31
CA ALA A 246 -7.07 17.53 -2.65
C ALA A 246 -5.67 18.12 -2.90
N GLY A 247 -5.57 19.27 -3.59
CA GLY A 247 -4.30 19.96 -3.80
C GLY A 247 -3.64 20.43 -2.50
N ASP A 248 -4.39 21.15 -1.66
CA ASP A 248 -3.94 21.60 -0.33
C ASP A 248 -3.52 20.42 0.55
N TRP A 249 -4.29 19.33 0.51
CA TRP A 249 -4.06 18.12 1.28
C TRP A 249 -2.76 17.43 0.88
N VAL A 250 -2.53 17.20 -0.42
CA VAL A 250 -1.31 16.56 -0.90
C VAL A 250 -0.08 17.39 -0.57
N SER A 251 -0.17 18.73 -0.59
CA SER A 251 0.97 19.59 -0.29
C SER A 251 1.29 19.71 1.21
N ARG A 252 0.28 19.64 2.09
CA ARG A 252 0.47 19.87 3.54
C ARG A 252 0.57 18.59 4.36
N ILE A 253 -0.13 17.54 3.92
CA ILE A 253 -0.29 16.28 4.64
C ILE A 253 0.33 15.14 3.84
N GLY A 254 0.10 15.10 2.52
CA GLY A 254 0.77 14.14 1.62
C GLY A 254 0.45 12.68 1.90
N ILE A 255 -0.73 12.38 2.46
CA ILE A 255 -1.19 11.01 2.71
C ILE A 255 -2.40 10.75 1.81
N PRO A 256 -2.41 9.73 0.93
CA PRO A 256 -3.63 9.36 0.19
C PRO A 256 -4.80 9.17 1.15
N ALA A 257 -5.91 9.89 0.97
CA ALA A 257 -6.95 9.97 1.99
C ALA A 257 -8.37 9.98 1.42
N LYS A 258 -9.35 9.75 2.28
CA LYS A 258 -10.78 9.93 1.95
C LYS A 258 -11.55 10.35 3.20
N SER A 259 -12.32 11.43 3.10
CA SER A 259 -13.26 11.85 4.14
C SER A 259 -14.71 11.37 3.90
N GLY A 260 -15.44 11.17 4.98
CA GLY A 260 -16.88 10.92 5.03
C GLY A 260 -17.61 11.97 5.87
N VAL A 261 -18.84 12.29 5.49
CA VAL A 261 -19.68 13.34 6.11
C VAL A 261 -20.13 13.00 7.54
N SER A 262 -19.92 11.76 7.99
CA SER A 262 -20.09 11.36 9.39
C SER A 262 -18.99 11.94 10.30
N GLY A 263 -17.92 12.49 9.73
CA GLY A 263 -16.77 13.01 10.47
C GLY A 263 -15.53 12.11 10.43
N GLY A 264 -15.61 10.98 9.71
CA GLY A 264 -14.48 10.09 9.49
C GLY A 264 -13.51 10.60 8.43
N ILE A 265 -12.22 10.30 8.60
CA ILE A 265 -11.20 10.38 7.53
C ILE A 265 -10.33 9.15 7.63
N ILE A 266 -10.04 8.52 6.49
CA ILE A 266 -8.94 7.55 6.36
C ILE A 266 -7.74 8.18 5.66
N GLY A 267 -6.54 7.76 6.06
CA GLY A 267 -5.29 8.00 5.37
C GLY A 267 -4.55 6.67 5.15
N ALA A 268 -3.97 6.47 3.98
CA ALA A 268 -3.25 5.25 3.63
C ALA A 268 -1.85 5.61 3.11
N LEU A 269 -0.85 5.57 3.99
CA LEU A 269 0.55 5.84 3.62
C LEU A 269 1.23 4.54 3.12
N PRO A 270 1.52 4.42 1.81
CA PRO A 270 1.90 3.14 1.21
C PRO A 270 3.18 2.56 1.83
N GLY A 271 3.13 1.28 2.22
CA GLY A 271 4.24 0.56 2.82
C GLY A 271 4.55 0.92 4.29
N GLN A 272 3.77 1.80 4.92
CA GLN A 272 4.03 2.26 6.29
C GLN A 272 2.87 1.94 7.24
N MET A 273 1.73 2.64 7.09
CA MET A 273 0.61 2.52 8.02
C MET A 273 -0.70 3.07 7.45
N GLY A 274 -1.82 2.53 7.90
CA GLY A 274 -3.15 3.10 7.78
C GLY A 274 -3.46 4.02 8.95
N ILE A 275 -4.20 5.10 8.69
CA ILE A 275 -4.62 6.12 9.64
C ILE A 275 -6.14 6.23 9.54
N ALA A 276 -6.80 6.37 10.69
CA ALA A 276 -8.18 6.79 10.74
C ALA A 276 -8.39 7.80 11.85
N VAL A 277 -9.23 8.80 11.57
CA VAL A 277 -9.67 9.79 12.54
C VAL A 277 -11.17 9.94 12.47
N PHE A 278 -11.77 10.34 13.58
CA PHE A 278 -13.18 10.63 13.68
C PHE A 278 -13.41 11.89 14.49
N SER A 279 -14.14 12.84 13.92
CA SER A 279 -14.79 13.92 14.68
C SER A 279 -15.94 14.51 13.85
N PRO A 280 -17.18 14.60 14.38
CA PRO A 280 -18.37 14.88 13.57
C PRO A 280 -18.45 16.23 12.85
N LYS A 281 -17.82 17.29 13.39
CA LYS A 281 -17.93 18.65 12.82
C LYS A 281 -17.17 18.76 11.51
N LEU A 282 -17.85 19.24 10.46
CA LEU A 282 -17.30 19.40 9.12
C LEU A 282 -17.00 20.87 8.78
N ASP A 283 -15.98 21.10 7.96
CA ASP A 283 -15.66 22.39 7.34
C ASP A 283 -16.60 22.71 6.15
N GLY A 284 -16.41 23.87 5.53
CA GLY A 284 -17.17 24.29 4.34
C GLY A 284 -16.95 23.42 3.09
N ARG A 285 -15.97 22.52 3.10
CA ARG A 285 -15.67 21.57 2.03
C ARG A 285 -16.18 20.15 2.33
N GLY A 286 -16.81 19.95 3.50
CA GLY A 286 -17.38 18.68 3.92
C GLY A 286 -16.40 17.69 4.57
N ASN A 287 -15.23 18.16 5.00
CA ASN A 287 -14.23 17.34 5.70
C ASN A 287 -14.27 17.58 7.21
N SER A 288 -13.93 16.57 8.02
CA SER A 288 -13.85 16.74 9.49
C SER A 288 -12.81 17.77 9.88
N VAL A 289 -13.21 18.85 10.56
CA VAL A 289 -12.31 19.96 10.93
C VAL A 289 -11.16 19.46 11.80
N ARG A 290 -11.50 18.80 12.92
CA ARG A 290 -10.50 18.22 13.83
C ARG A 290 -9.76 17.07 13.16
N GLY A 291 -10.42 16.29 12.32
CA GLY A 291 -9.78 15.21 11.57
C GLY A 291 -8.65 15.70 10.67
N VAL A 292 -8.87 16.78 9.91
CA VAL A 292 -7.82 17.41 9.09
C VAL A 292 -6.67 17.90 9.96
N ALA A 293 -6.96 18.60 11.06
CA ALA A 293 -5.93 19.12 11.97
C ALA A 293 -5.08 17.99 12.60
N ILE A 294 -5.71 16.87 12.98
CA ILE A 294 -5.01 15.68 13.48
C ILE A 294 -4.09 15.11 12.39
N CYS A 295 -4.60 14.88 11.18
CA CYS A 295 -3.79 14.34 10.08
C CYS A 295 -2.61 15.26 9.73
N GLU A 296 -2.80 16.57 9.74
CA GLU A 296 -1.73 17.55 9.50
C GLU A 296 -0.67 17.51 10.61
N GLN A 297 -1.09 17.39 11.88
CA GLN A 297 -0.15 17.24 12.99
C GLN A 297 0.64 15.93 12.90
N LEU A 298 -0.03 14.81 12.62
CA LEU A 298 0.63 13.51 12.44
C LEU A 298 1.67 13.56 11.32
N SER A 299 1.31 14.14 10.17
CA SER A 299 2.23 14.31 9.02
C SER A 299 3.49 15.08 9.41
N ARG A 300 3.34 16.24 10.06
CA ARG A 300 4.47 17.09 10.47
C ARG A 300 5.34 16.46 11.55
N ASP A 301 4.74 15.98 12.63
CA ASP A 301 5.48 15.52 13.82
C ASP A 301 6.20 14.19 13.57
N MET A 302 5.62 13.32 12.73
CA MET A 302 6.12 11.96 12.48
C MET A 302 6.77 11.78 11.09
N GLY A 303 6.82 12.84 10.26
CA GLY A 303 7.35 12.76 8.90
C GLY A 303 6.52 11.88 7.96
N LEU A 304 5.20 11.82 8.19
CA LEU A 304 4.28 10.96 7.43
C LEU A 304 3.81 11.69 6.18
N HIS A 305 4.69 11.81 5.20
CA HIS A 305 4.40 12.43 3.92
C HIS A 305 4.88 11.53 2.77
N MET A 306 4.04 11.27 1.77
CA MET A 306 4.38 10.35 0.68
C MET A 306 5.56 10.83 -0.19
N MET A 307 5.85 12.13 -0.16
CA MET A 307 7.01 12.73 -0.84
C MET A 307 8.26 12.82 0.05
N ASP A 308 8.15 12.54 1.36
CA ASP A 308 9.29 12.44 2.27
C ASP A 308 9.90 11.03 2.15
N VAL A 309 10.53 10.77 1.02
CA VAL A 309 11.07 9.44 0.68
C VAL A 309 12.49 9.29 1.24
N SER A 310 12.65 8.37 2.19
CA SER A 310 13.98 7.94 2.65
C SER A 310 14.79 7.28 1.52
N GLN A 311 16.11 7.46 1.50
CA GLN A 311 17.01 6.82 0.51
C GLN A 311 17.19 5.31 0.77
N ILE A 312 16.13 4.52 0.57
CA ILE A 312 16.07 3.09 0.89
C ILE A 312 17.18 2.30 0.18
N ALA A 313 17.52 2.66 -1.06
CA ALA A 313 18.50 1.93 -1.87
C ALA A 313 19.91 1.90 -1.26
N GLN A 314 20.31 2.91 -0.48
CA GLN A 314 21.63 2.92 0.16
C GLN A 314 21.77 1.83 1.21
N ALA A 315 20.68 1.57 1.93
CA ALA A 315 20.64 0.58 2.99
C ALA A 315 20.49 -0.85 2.46
N THR A 316 20.16 -1.07 1.19
CA THR A 316 19.77 -2.39 0.67
C THR A 316 20.94 -3.33 0.42
N LEU A 317 22.14 -2.83 0.07
CA LEU A 317 23.27 -3.64 -0.38
C LEU A 317 24.50 -3.47 0.51
N ARG A 318 25.06 -4.60 0.95
CA ARG A 318 26.39 -4.68 1.56
C ARG A 318 27.29 -5.54 0.66
N THR A 319 28.48 -5.05 0.37
CA THR A 319 29.52 -5.82 -0.32
C THR A 319 30.62 -6.17 0.67
N SER A 320 31.08 -7.42 0.66
CA SER A 320 32.23 -7.86 1.46
C SER A 320 33.08 -8.84 0.69
N VAL A 321 34.37 -8.91 1.02
CA VAL A 321 35.33 -9.84 0.43
C VAL A 321 35.85 -10.78 1.50
N ALA A 322 35.88 -12.07 1.20
CA ALA A 322 36.40 -13.11 2.07
C ALA A 322 37.44 -13.95 1.34
N THR A 323 38.40 -14.49 2.08
CA THR A 323 39.37 -15.46 1.56
C THR A 323 39.02 -16.85 2.07
N ILE A 324 39.00 -17.83 1.17
CA ILE A 324 38.77 -19.24 1.54
C ILE A 324 40.02 -19.82 2.19
N VAL A 325 39.83 -20.47 3.34
CA VAL A 325 40.84 -21.29 4.01
C VAL A 325 40.38 -22.75 3.96
N ALA A 326 41.25 -23.62 3.45
CA ALA A 326 40.96 -25.04 3.30
C ALA A 326 40.64 -25.72 4.64
N GLY A 327 39.74 -26.70 4.58
CA GLY A 327 39.44 -27.58 5.71
C GLY A 327 40.49 -28.69 5.87
N GLU A 328 40.57 -29.28 7.06
CA GLU A 328 41.50 -30.39 7.35
C GLU A 328 41.30 -31.59 6.42
N SER A 329 40.06 -31.83 5.98
CA SER A 329 39.71 -32.91 5.05
C SER A 329 40.15 -32.67 3.60
N GLU A 330 40.36 -31.41 3.19
CA GLU A 330 40.70 -31.04 1.81
C GLU A 330 41.76 -29.91 1.76
N PRO A 331 42.97 -30.13 2.31
CA PRO A 331 43.97 -29.08 2.53
C PRO A 331 44.52 -28.44 1.24
N HIS A 332 44.35 -29.10 0.09
CA HIS A 332 44.85 -28.65 -1.23
C HIS A 332 43.74 -28.26 -2.20
N HIS A 333 42.56 -27.86 -1.70
CA HIS A 333 41.44 -27.45 -2.56
C HIS A 333 41.84 -26.29 -3.50
N ALA A 334 41.40 -26.34 -4.76
CA ALA A 334 41.82 -25.42 -5.83
C ALA A 334 41.45 -23.94 -5.59
N ASN A 335 40.49 -23.69 -4.68
CA ASN A 335 40.06 -22.36 -4.28
C ASN A 335 40.65 -21.86 -2.96
N CYS A 336 41.53 -22.64 -2.31
CA CYS A 336 42.23 -22.20 -1.10
C CYS A 336 43.04 -20.92 -1.36
N ASN A 337 43.02 -19.98 -0.41
CA ASN A 337 43.66 -18.66 -0.49
C ASN A 337 43.17 -17.77 -1.64
N ARG A 338 42.03 -18.07 -2.26
CA ARG A 338 41.40 -17.24 -3.28
C ARG A 338 40.28 -16.40 -2.70
N GLU A 339 40.11 -15.20 -3.25
CA GLU A 339 39.07 -14.27 -2.85
C GLU A 339 37.69 -14.71 -3.36
N VAL A 340 36.68 -14.50 -2.53
CA VAL A 340 35.27 -14.64 -2.81
C VAL A 340 34.62 -13.29 -2.50
N ILE A 341 33.83 -12.78 -3.44
CA ILE A 341 33.04 -11.57 -3.22
C ILE A 341 31.62 -11.96 -2.82
N ILE A 342 31.06 -11.24 -1.85
CA ILE A 342 29.74 -11.47 -1.30
C ILE A 342 28.92 -10.18 -1.42
N PHE A 343 27.79 -10.27 -2.12
CA PHE A 343 26.79 -9.22 -2.21
C PHE A 343 25.58 -9.62 -1.37
N SER A 344 25.43 -8.98 -0.21
CA SER A 344 24.31 -9.22 0.70
C SER A 344 23.24 -8.16 0.50
N LEU A 345 22.03 -8.60 0.14
CA LEU A 345 20.85 -7.74 0.06
C LEU A 345 20.00 -7.90 1.33
N ARG A 346 19.28 -6.84 1.71
CA ARG A 346 18.33 -6.87 2.83
C ARG A 346 17.05 -6.08 2.57
N GLY A 347 15.96 -6.49 3.22
CA GLY A 347 14.66 -5.84 3.18
C GLY A 347 13.90 -6.08 1.88
N VAL A 348 13.05 -5.14 1.50
CA VAL A 348 12.27 -5.18 0.26
C VAL A 348 13.10 -4.63 -0.89
N VAL A 349 13.46 -5.47 -1.85
CA VAL A 349 14.31 -5.08 -2.97
C VAL A 349 13.44 -4.78 -4.20
N ARG A 350 13.58 -3.54 -4.69
CA ARG A 350 12.93 -3.00 -5.89
C ARG A 350 14.00 -2.58 -6.90
N PHE A 351 13.58 -1.89 -7.97
CA PHE A 351 14.46 -1.43 -9.04
C PHE A 351 15.76 -0.77 -8.54
N ALA A 352 15.68 0.22 -7.65
CA ALA A 352 16.88 0.93 -7.18
C ALA A 352 17.84 0.04 -6.37
N GLY A 353 17.31 -0.93 -5.62
CA GLY A 353 18.13 -1.91 -4.89
C GLY A 353 18.82 -2.90 -5.83
N SER A 354 18.09 -3.43 -6.82
CA SER A 354 18.65 -4.32 -7.84
C SER A 354 19.63 -3.61 -8.78
N GLU A 355 19.37 -2.35 -9.15
CA GLU A 355 20.28 -1.54 -9.95
C GLU A 355 21.58 -1.24 -9.20
N ARG A 356 21.48 -0.97 -7.88
CA ARG A 356 22.67 -0.77 -7.04
C ARG A 356 23.51 -2.04 -6.96
N LEU A 357 22.88 -3.22 -6.93
CA LEU A 357 23.56 -4.50 -7.07
C LEU A 357 24.30 -4.58 -8.41
N THR A 358 23.63 -4.31 -9.53
CA THR A 358 24.24 -4.32 -10.86
C THR A 358 25.47 -3.40 -10.93
N ARG A 359 25.38 -2.18 -10.38
CA ARG A 359 26.53 -1.26 -10.31
C ARG A 359 27.66 -1.79 -9.44
N ALA A 360 27.36 -2.40 -8.30
CA ALA A 360 28.38 -2.99 -7.43
C ALA A 360 29.07 -4.18 -8.10
N ILE A 361 28.32 -5.07 -8.76
CA ILE A 361 28.87 -6.16 -9.60
C ILE A 361 29.82 -5.57 -10.65
N THR A 362 29.35 -4.58 -11.42
CA THR A 362 30.13 -3.97 -12.50
C THR A 362 31.39 -3.31 -11.97
N ARG A 363 31.29 -2.59 -10.85
CA ARG A 363 32.43 -1.90 -10.23
C ARG A 363 33.46 -2.89 -9.71
N GLU A 364 33.05 -3.93 -8.97
CA GLU A 364 33.98 -4.83 -8.29
C GLU A 364 34.58 -5.90 -9.21
N LEU A 365 33.81 -6.35 -10.22
CA LEU A 365 34.18 -7.45 -11.10
C LEU A 365 34.56 -7.02 -12.52
N GLY A 366 34.29 -5.77 -12.89
CA GLY A 366 34.58 -5.20 -14.20
C GLY A 366 36.07 -4.95 -14.45
N GLN A 367 36.37 -4.33 -15.59
CA GLN A 367 37.72 -3.86 -15.89
C GLN A 367 38.10 -2.74 -14.90
N PRO A 368 39.34 -2.71 -14.40
CA PRO A 368 39.83 -1.58 -13.63
C PRO A 368 39.68 -0.29 -14.42
N ASN A 369 39.00 0.69 -13.82
CA ASN A 369 38.84 2.02 -14.36
C ASN A 369 39.85 2.97 -13.68
N PRO A 370 40.75 3.62 -14.44
CA PRO A 370 41.68 4.61 -13.91
C PRO A 370 41.00 5.77 -13.15
N GLU A 371 39.75 6.09 -13.48
CA GLU A 371 38.98 7.18 -12.84
C GLU A 371 38.24 6.75 -11.56
N ASP A 372 38.17 5.45 -11.25
CA ASP A 372 37.57 4.91 -10.01
C ASP A 372 38.59 4.00 -9.29
N PRO A 373 39.44 4.59 -8.41
CA PRO A 373 40.41 3.84 -7.61
C PRO A 373 39.72 2.76 -6.76
N GLY A 374 39.89 1.51 -7.17
CA GLY A 374 39.31 0.35 -6.50
C GLY A 374 38.26 -0.40 -7.30
N SER A 375 37.87 0.09 -8.47
CA SER A 375 37.17 -0.71 -9.45
C SER A 375 38.02 -1.92 -9.92
N GLY A 376 37.35 -3.03 -10.21
CA GLY A 376 37.97 -4.29 -10.62
C GLY A 376 38.77 -5.02 -9.54
N ARG A 377 38.73 -4.58 -8.27
CA ARG A 377 39.50 -5.18 -7.16
C ARG A 377 39.28 -6.68 -7.02
N SER A 378 38.03 -7.12 -7.16
CA SER A 378 37.66 -8.54 -7.01
C SER A 378 37.44 -9.24 -8.34
N ARG A 379 37.91 -8.69 -9.46
CA ARG A 379 37.75 -9.28 -10.81
C ARG A 379 38.21 -10.73 -10.90
N HIS A 380 39.21 -11.13 -10.12
CA HIS A 380 39.77 -12.48 -10.12
C HIS A 380 39.21 -13.40 -9.02
N ALA A 381 38.16 -12.96 -8.32
CA ALA A 381 37.47 -13.79 -7.32
C ALA A 381 37.10 -15.15 -7.90
N CYS A 382 37.32 -16.21 -7.11
CA CYS A 382 37.07 -17.59 -7.53
C CYS A 382 35.58 -17.93 -7.53
N ALA A 383 34.79 -17.23 -6.72
CA ALA A 383 33.34 -17.34 -6.66
C ALA A 383 32.67 -16.00 -6.29
N ILE A 384 31.40 -15.88 -6.65
CA ILE A 384 30.54 -14.75 -6.35
C ILE A 384 29.36 -15.28 -5.55
N VAL A 385 29.11 -14.70 -4.38
CA VAL A 385 28.00 -15.08 -3.51
C VAL A 385 26.96 -13.97 -3.50
N PHE A 386 25.72 -14.30 -3.82
CA PHE A 386 24.58 -13.46 -3.53
C PHE A 386 23.91 -13.96 -2.25
N SER A 387 23.84 -13.13 -1.21
CA SER A 387 23.15 -13.47 0.03
C SER A 387 21.82 -12.75 0.12
N PHE A 388 20.74 -13.52 0.10
CA PHE A 388 19.36 -13.05 0.21
C PHE A 388 18.69 -13.44 1.53
N ARG A 389 19.49 -13.88 2.53
CA ARG A 389 19.01 -14.26 3.86
C ARG A 389 18.10 -13.21 4.50
N ASP A 390 18.47 -11.95 4.39
CA ASP A 390 17.75 -10.84 5.00
C ASP A 390 16.79 -10.14 4.02
N VAL A 391 16.57 -10.72 2.82
CA VAL A 391 15.63 -10.19 1.84
C VAL A 391 14.23 -10.67 2.18
N PHE A 392 13.31 -9.72 2.32
CA PHE A 392 11.90 -10.03 2.55
C PHE A 392 11.17 -10.34 1.24
N SER A 393 11.43 -9.56 0.17
CA SER A 393 10.83 -9.82 -1.14
C SER A 393 11.56 -9.11 -2.30
N PHE A 394 11.44 -9.69 -3.49
CA PHE A 394 11.76 -9.06 -4.77
C PHE A 394 10.48 -8.74 -5.54
N ASN A 395 10.37 -7.54 -6.11
CA ASN A 395 9.33 -7.33 -7.13
C ASN A 395 9.76 -7.90 -8.49
N ALA A 396 8.82 -8.00 -9.43
CA ALA A 396 9.08 -8.56 -10.77
C ALA A 396 10.21 -7.84 -11.55
N VAL A 397 10.50 -6.57 -11.24
CA VAL A 397 11.63 -5.85 -11.86
C VAL A 397 12.95 -6.27 -11.23
N ALA A 398 13.04 -6.33 -9.90
CA ALA A 398 14.23 -6.79 -9.20
C ALA A 398 14.57 -8.24 -9.55
N GLN A 399 13.57 -9.14 -9.60
CA GLN A 399 13.73 -10.51 -10.09
C GLN A 399 14.43 -10.55 -11.46
N ARG A 400 13.91 -9.80 -12.44
CA ARG A 400 14.45 -9.77 -13.81
C ARG A 400 15.88 -9.22 -13.87
N ILE A 401 16.18 -8.16 -13.12
CA ILE A 401 17.53 -7.56 -13.10
C ILE A 401 18.52 -8.53 -12.46
N ILE A 402 18.20 -9.10 -11.30
CA ILE A 402 19.08 -10.03 -10.59
C ILE A 402 19.32 -11.30 -11.41
N GLN A 403 18.28 -11.85 -12.05
CA GLN A 403 18.43 -12.96 -13.00
C GLN A 403 19.38 -12.60 -14.15
N ALA A 404 19.23 -11.42 -14.75
CA ALA A 404 20.10 -10.97 -15.83
C ALA A 404 21.56 -10.82 -15.37
N ASP A 405 21.79 -10.31 -14.16
CA ASP A 405 23.12 -10.19 -13.57
C ASP A 405 23.75 -11.57 -13.33
N VAL A 406 23.01 -12.51 -12.73
CA VAL A 406 23.46 -13.89 -12.53
C VAL A 406 23.83 -14.55 -13.86
N TYR A 407 22.97 -14.45 -14.88
CA TYR A 407 23.24 -15.07 -16.19
C TYR A 407 24.45 -14.45 -16.89
N ARG A 408 24.67 -13.14 -16.79
CA ARG A 408 25.88 -12.50 -17.34
C ARG A 408 27.16 -12.98 -16.66
N LEU A 409 27.14 -13.11 -15.33
CA LEU A 409 28.28 -13.66 -14.58
C LEU A 409 28.60 -15.09 -15.00
N LEU A 410 27.58 -15.92 -15.23
CA LEU A 410 27.76 -17.29 -15.71
C LEU A 410 28.34 -17.32 -17.14
N LEU A 411 27.88 -16.43 -18.02
CA LEU A 411 28.43 -16.27 -19.38
C LEU A 411 29.90 -15.83 -19.36
N ASP A 412 30.29 -14.99 -18.40
CA ASP A 412 31.68 -14.60 -18.13
C ASP A 412 32.50 -15.72 -17.47
N GLY A 413 31.91 -16.91 -17.31
CA GLY A 413 32.55 -18.10 -16.77
C GLY A 413 32.74 -18.09 -15.25
N LYS A 414 32.11 -17.16 -14.53
CA LYS A 414 32.18 -17.08 -13.07
C LYS A 414 31.38 -18.20 -12.39
N SER A 415 31.83 -18.61 -11.22
CA SER A 415 31.07 -19.49 -10.33
C SER A 415 30.19 -18.63 -9.42
N VAL A 416 28.89 -18.90 -9.38
CA VAL A 416 27.90 -18.12 -8.64
C VAL A 416 27.20 -19.01 -7.62
N VAL A 417 27.11 -18.53 -6.38
CA VAL A 417 26.37 -19.18 -5.29
C VAL A 417 25.31 -18.21 -4.77
N ILE A 418 24.09 -18.70 -4.61
CA ILE A 418 22.96 -17.92 -4.11
C ILE A 418 22.52 -18.53 -2.77
N ILE A 419 22.58 -17.74 -1.70
CA ILE A 419 22.08 -18.11 -0.39
C ILE A 419 20.66 -17.54 -0.27
N ASP A 420 19.66 -18.40 -0.39
CA ASP A 420 18.24 -18.01 -0.43
C ASP A 420 17.36 -19.00 0.36
N PRO A 421 17.40 -18.96 1.71
CA PRO A 421 16.66 -19.89 2.55
C PRO A 421 15.13 -19.73 2.43
N SER A 422 14.67 -18.57 1.96
CA SER A 422 13.24 -18.26 1.84
C SER A 422 12.71 -18.44 0.41
N GLY A 423 13.57 -18.84 -0.54
CA GLY A 423 13.19 -19.01 -1.94
C GLY A 423 12.65 -17.73 -2.58
N VAL A 424 13.13 -16.57 -2.16
CA VAL A 424 12.63 -15.28 -2.67
C VAL A 424 13.01 -15.06 -4.13
N LEU A 425 14.15 -15.58 -4.60
CA LEU A 425 14.56 -15.51 -6.00
C LEU A 425 13.98 -16.69 -6.78
N THR A 426 13.22 -16.40 -7.83
CA THR A 426 12.83 -17.41 -8.81
C THR A 426 13.87 -17.40 -9.93
N ILE A 427 14.58 -18.49 -10.19
CA ILE A 427 15.56 -18.57 -11.29
C ILE A 427 15.56 -19.95 -11.93
N ASP A 428 15.69 -19.99 -13.26
CA ASP A 428 15.85 -21.24 -14.01
C ASP A 428 17.31 -21.70 -13.90
N THR A 429 17.52 -22.80 -13.18
CA THR A 429 18.83 -23.41 -12.93
C THR A 429 19.25 -24.39 -14.02
N GLU A 430 18.33 -24.87 -14.87
CA GLU A 430 18.66 -25.80 -15.97
C GLU A 430 19.55 -25.11 -17.01
N ARG A 431 19.30 -23.82 -17.26
CA ARG A 431 20.14 -22.98 -18.14
C ARG A 431 21.52 -22.65 -17.56
N ALA A 432 21.73 -22.82 -16.26
CA ALA A 432 22.89 -22.27 -15.55
C ALA A 432 24.06 -23.26 -15.38
N GLY A 433 23.85 -24.56 -15.64
CA GLY A 433 24.87 -25.59 -15.55
C GLY A 433 25.48 -25.76 -14.14
N LYS A 434 26.64 -26.42 -14.03
CA LYS A 434 27.30 -26.75 -12.75
C LYS A 434 27.92 -25.55 -12.00
N LYS A 435 27.93 -24.36 -12.61
CA LYS A 435 28.56 -23.14 -12.05
C LYS A 435 27.61 -22.27 -11.23
N LEU A 436 26.31 -22.58 -11.23
CA LEU A 436 25.32 -21.97 -10.34
C LEU A 436 24.91 -22.96 -9.26
N ARG A 437 24.89 -22.51 -8.00
CA ARG A 437 24.34 -23.27 -6.88
C ARG A 437 23.44 -22.40 -6.03
N ILE A 438 22.25 -22.88 -5.71
CA ILE A 438 21.36 -22.29 -4.71
C ILE A 438 21.47 -23.14 -3.44
N VAL A 439 21.63 -22.48 -2.30
CA VAL A 439 21.83 -23.09 -0.98
C VAL A 439 21.02 -22.36 0.09
N GLU A 440 20.78 -23.02 1.21
CA GLU A 440 20.03 -22.41 2.32
C GLU A 440 20.95 -21.73 3.33
N THR A 441 22.21 -22.19 3.42
CA THR A 441 23.15 -21.75 4.46
C THR A 441 24.49 -21.26 3.92
N GLU A 442 25.15 -20.40 4.71
CA GLU A 442 26.53 -19.98 4.42
C GLU A 442 27.51 -21.16 4.48
N THR A 443 27.24 -22.17 5.30
CA THR A 443 28.08 -23.37 5.40
C THR A 443 28.03 -24.18 4.11
N GLU A 444 26.84 -24.38 3.54
CA GLU A 444 26.70 -25.02 2.22
C GLU A 444 27.39 -24.21 1.12
N ALA A 445 27.24 -22.88 1.14
CA ALA A 445 27.93 -22.00 0.21
C ALA A 445 29.45 -22.18 0.29
N ARG A 446 30.01 -22.16 1.51
CA ARG A 446 31.44 -22.37 1.75
C ARG A 446 31.87 -23.75 1.25
N ASN A 447 31.19 -24.82 1.64
CA ASN A 447 31.56 -26.18 1.24
C ASN A 447 31.56 -26.36 -0.28
N PHE A 448 30.61 -25.74 -0.99
CA PHE A 448 30.58 -25.76 -2.45
C PHE A 448 31.77 -25.02 -3.09
N ILE A 449 32.20 -23.91 -2.49
CA ILE A 449 33.30 -23.08 -3.04
C ILE A 449 34.67 -23.64 -2.66
N GLY A 450 34.86 -24.10 -1.42
CA GLY A 450 36.15 -24.36 -0.80
C GLY A 450 36.40 -25.80 -0.37
N GLY A 451 35.46 -26.72 -0.57
CA GLY A 451 35.54 -28.11 -0.10
C GLY A 451 35.04 -28.28 1.33
N THR A 452 34.92 -29.53 1.77
CA THR A 452 34.34 -29.85 3.09
C THR A 452 35.21 -29.31 4.23
N GLY A 453 34.58 -28.67 5.23
CA GLY A 453 35.27 -28.17 6.42
C GLY A 453 36.07 -26.88 6.22
N CYS A 454 35.94 -26.23 5.05
CA CYS A 454 36.57 -24.94 4.80
C CYS A 454 35.92 -23.81 5.64
N HIS A 455 36.71 -22.79 5.95
CA HIS A 455 36.25 -21.58 6.63
C HIS A 455 36.69 -20.34 5.85
N THR A 456 36.15 -19.17 6.22
CA THR A 456 36.40 -17.90 5.55
C THR A 456 37.00 -16.89 6.51
N VAL A 457 38.03 -16.18 6.06
CA VAL A 457 38.54 -14.99 6.75
C VAL A 457 38.06 -13.77 5.99
N THR A 458 37.22 -12.95 6.64
CA THR A 458 36.73 -11.70 6.05
C THR A 458 37.80 -10.64 6.22
N LYS A 459 38.18 -9.94 5.14
CA LYS A 459 38.90 -8.67 5.29
C LYS A 459 37.88 -7.65 5.81
N THR A 460 37.79 -7.50 7.13
CA THR A 460 37.19 -6.30 7.72
C THR A 460 38.19 -5.18 7.51
N ASP A 461 37.81 -4.15 6.77
CA ASP A 461 38.57 -2.88 6.78
C ASP A 461 38.69 -2.46 8.25
N GLU A 462 39.90 -2.56 8.79
CA GLU A 462 40.26 -1.96 10.07
C GLU A 462 40.06 -0.45 9.90
N TRP A 463 39.10 0.11 10.65
CA TRP A 463 38.92 1.55 10.81
C TRP A 463 39.72 2.03 12.02
#